data_AF-A0A842RXP9-F1
#
_entry.id   AF-A0A842RXP9-F1
#
_cell.length_a   1.000
_cell.length_b   1.000
_cell.length_c   1.000
_cell.angle_alpha   90.00
_cell.angle_beta   90.00
_cell.angle_gamma   90.00
#
_symmetry.space_group_name_H-M   'P 1'
#
loop_
_entity.id
_entity.type
_entity.pdbx_description
1 polymer ?
#
loop_
_entity_poly.entity_id
_entity_poly.type
_entity_poly.pdbx_seq_one_letter_code
_entity_poly.pdbx_strand_id
1 'polypeptide(L)'
;MKCERCLTACRQDAIYFKNSIRLVDYKKCKACLACVQVCPRNAIEVTSVIKEQVLTVKIERDNCSMCLKCIDNNGEFCPNNLFSEETVEKDDEYYKQIKFNFSEVEKCQGCLRCELSCPENAIKPVTFKA
;
A
#
# COMPACT_ATOMS: atom_id res chain seq x y z
N MET A 1 -5.53 -36.62 14.47
CA MET A 1 -5.25 -36.44 13.03
C MET A 1 -4.84 -35.00 12.75
N LYS A 2 -3.64 -34.77 12.20
CA LYS A 2 -3.16 -33.43 11.77
C LYS A 2 -3.54 -33.25 10.30
N CYS A 3 -4.20 -32.13 9.95
CA CYS A 3 -4.78 -31.91 8.61
C CYS A 3 -3.77 -31.45 7.55
N GLU A 4 -2.77 -30.65 7.95
CA GLU A 4 -1.59 -30.25 7.17
C GLU A 4 -1.82 -29.53 5.82
N ARG A 5 -3.06 -29.35 5.35
CA ARG A 5 -3.42 -28.62 4.12
C ARG A 5 -2.77 -27.25 3.98
N CYS A 6 -2.66 -26.50 5.08
CA CYS A 6 -2.02 -25.18 5.07
C CYS A 6 -0.51 -25.25 4.81
N LEU A 7 0.17 -26.35 5.18
CA LEU A 7 1.58 -26.55 4.85
C LEU A 7 1.72 -26.74 3.34
N THR A 8 0.93 -27.64 2.74
CA THR A 8 0.94 -27.91 1.30
C THR A 8 0.54 -26.68 0.47
N ALA A 9 -0.37 -25.85 0.97
CA ALA A 9 -0.80 -24.64 0.27
C ALA A 9 0.21 -23.48 0.34
N CYS A 10 1.15 -23.50 1.29
CA CYS A 10 2.09 -22.40 1.47
C CYS A 10 3.30 -22.57 0.54
N ARG A 11 3.32 -21.84 -0.58
CA ARG A 11 4.43 -21.87 -1.57
C ARG A 11 5.77 -21.36 -1.02
N GLN A 12 5.76 -20.69 0.12
CA GLN A 12 6.93 -20.09 0.76
C GLN A 12 7.48 -20.93 1.92
N ASP A 13 6.87 -22.09 2.19
CA ASP A 13 7.22 -22.95 3.33
C ASP A 13 7.26 -22.16 4.66
N ALA A 14 6.34 -21.20 4.80
CA ALA A 14 6.26 -20.33 5.97
C ALA A 14 5.54 -21.00 7.14
N ILE A 15 4.77 -22.06 6.92
CA ILE A 15 3.99 -22.73 7.96
C ILE A 15 4.70 -24.02 8.36
N TYR A 16 4.94 -24.20 9.65
CA TYR A 16 5.64 -25.38 10.19
C TYR A 16 5.08 -25.80 11.55
N PHE A 17 5.50 -26.98 12.03
CA PHE A 17 5.15 -27.48 13.36
C PHE A 17 6.35 -27.42 14.30
N LYS A 18 6.11 -26.98 15.54
CA LYS A 18 7.04 -27.10 16.67
C LYS A 18 6.27 -27.65 17.86
N ASN A 19 6.66 -28.81 18.38
CA ASN A 19 6.01 -29.47 19.52
C ASN A 19 4.48 -29.64 19.33
N SER A 20 4.05 -30.02 18.12
CA SER A 20 2.64 -30.12 17.72
C SER A 20 1.84 -28.81 17.71
N ILE A 21 2.47 -27.67 18.00
CA ILE A 21 1.92 -26.33 17.79
C ILE A 21 2.25 -25.90 16.36
N ARG A 22 1.25 -25.36 15.66
CA ARG A 22 1.43 -24.79 14.32
C ARG A 22 1.94 -23.37 14.46
N LEU A 23 3.06 -23.07 13.81
CA LEU A 23 3.69 -21.77 13.79
C LEU A 23 3.81 -21.25 12.36
N VAL A 24 3.90 -19.93 12.22
CA VAL A 24 4.10 -19.24 10.95
C VAL A 24 5.39 -18.42 11.07
N ASP A 25 6.32 -18.63 10.13
CA ASP A 25 7.46 -17.77 9.91
C ASP A 25 7.01 -16.53 9.15
N TYR A 26 6.78 -15.44 9.89
CA TYR A 26 6.36 -14.17 9.33
C TYR A 26 7.38 -13.55 8.37
N LYS A 27 8.66 -13.93 8.42
CA LYS A 27 9.67 -13.44 7.46
C LYS A 27 9.50 -14.08 6.08
N LYS A 28 9.01 -15.32 6.03
CA LYS A 28 8.72 -16.04 4.78
C LYS A 28 7.30 -15.82 4.28
N CYS A 29 6.35 -15.55 5.17
CA CYS A 29 4.96 -15.33 4.83
C CYS A 29 4.80 -14.10 3.92
N LYS A 30 4.14 -14.28 2.77
CA LYS A 30 3.82 -13.20 1.81
C LYS A 30 2.36 -12.76 1.85
N ALA A 31 1.64 -13.09 2.93
CA ALA A 31 0.22 -12.76 3.10
C ALA A 31 -0.68 -13.16 1.91
N CYS A 32 -0.36 -14.27 1.23
CA CYS A 32 -1.10 -14.72 0.03
C CYS A 32 -2.46 -15.38 0.32
N LEU A 33 -2.81 -15.54 1.60
CA LEU A 33 -4.08 -16.11 2.10
C LEU A 33 -4.39 -17.56 1.67
N ALA A 34 -3.49 -18.24 0.95
CA ALA A 34 -3.71 -19.61 0.48
C ALA A 34 -4.03 -20.58 1.64
N CYS A 35 -3.37 -20.42 2.79
CA CYS A 35 -3.60 -21.25 3.97
C CYS A 35 -5.00 -21.07 4.57
N VAL A 36 -5.58 -19.87 4.49
CA VAL A 36 -6.95 -19.57 4.95
C VAL A 36 -7.95 -20.27 4.03
N GLN A 37 -7.79 -20.10 2.72
CA GLN A 37 -8.69 -20.65 1.70
C GLN A 37 -8.81 -22.18 1.75
N VAL A 38 -7.69 -22.89 2.00
CA VAL A 38 -7.71 -24.36 2.03
C VAL A 38 -8.19 -24.94 3.36
N CYS A 39 -8.40 -24.12 4.39
CA CYS A 39 -8.70 -24.60 5.73
C CYS A 39 -10.19 -24.89 5.89
N PRO A 40 -10.63 -26.18 5.88
CA PRO A 40 -12.06 -26.52 5.91
C PRO A 40 -12.73 -26.24 7.27
N ARG A 41 -11.94 -25.85 8.27
CA ARG A 41 -12.40 -25.58 9.64
C ARG A 41 -12.31 -24.10 10.00
N ASN A 42 -11.93 -23.23 9.05
CA ASN A 42 -11.67 -21.81 9.31
C ASN A 42 -10.75 -21.57 10.52
N ALA A 43 -9.80 -22.49 10.76
CA ALA A 43 -8.93 -22.46 11.93
C ALA A 43 -7.74 -21.49 11.80
N ILE A 44 -7.68 -20.74 10.70
CA ILE A 44 -6.63 -19.76 10.42
C ILE A 44 -7.36 -18.46 10.10
N GLU A 45 -7.13 -17.46 10.93
CA GLU A 45 -7.65 -16.11 10.77
C GLU A 45 -6.47 -15.15 10.69
N VAL A 46 -6.54 -14.19 9.77
CA VAL A 46 -5.51 -13.16 9.62
C VAL A 46 -6.02 -11.91 10.33
N THR A 47 -5.66 -11.76 11.61
CA THR A 47 -6.08 -10.64 12.47
C THR A 47 -5.22 -9.40 12.26
N SER A 48 -4.02 -9.56 11.73
CA SER A 48 -3.13 -8.47 11.35
C SER A 48 -2.25 -8.96 10.22
N VAL A 49 -2.54 -8.50 8.99
CA VAL A 49 -1.47 -8.31 8.03
C VAL A 49 -0.58 -7.28 8.70
N ILE A 50 0.69 -7.55 8.93
CA ILE A 50 1.60 -6.50 9.36
C ILE A 50 1.55 -5.47 8.23
N LYS A 51 0.71 -4.45 8.37
CA LYS A 51 0.64 -3.30 7.46
C LYS A 51 1.83 -2.42 7.80
N GLU A 52 3.03 -2.97 7.70
CA GLU A 52 4.19 -2.13 7.41
C GLU A 52 3.98 -1.66 5.97
N GLN A 53 3.32 -0.50 5.86
CA GLN A 53 3.36 0.49 4.78
C GLN A 53 1.99 1.19 4.71
N VAL A 54 1.75 2.13 5.63
CA VAL A 54 1.00 3.32 5.20
C VAL A 54 1.96 4.08 4.30
N LEU A 55 1.89 3.81 2.99
CA LEU A 55 2.56 4.60 1.96
C LEU A 55 1.60 5.70 1.52
N THR A 56 1.59 6.79 2.27
CA THR A 56 1.04 8.05 1.78
C THR A 56 2.14 8.79 1.02
N VAL A 57 1.77 9.82 0.26
CA VAL A 57 2.75 10.68 -0.41
C VAL A 57 2.64 12.09 0.14
N LYS A 58 3.80 12.73 0.30
CA LYS A 58 3.92 14.15 0.58
C LYS A 58 4.26 14.86 -0.72
N ILE A 59 3.53 15.91 -1.04
CA ILE A 59 3.81 16.78 -2.18
C ILE A 59 4.53 18.02 -1.65
N GLU A 60 5.78 18.21 -2.07
CA GLU A 60 6.59 19.37 -1.74
C GLU A 60 6.25 20.51 -2.70
N ARG A 61 5.49 21.49 -2.21
CA ARG A 61 4.99 22.61 -3.01
C ARG A 61 6.12 23.43 -3.65
N ASP A 62 7.20 23.67 -2.91
CA ASP A 62 8.35 24.46 -3.39
C ASP A 62 9.06 23.80 -4.58
N ASN A 63 8.97 22.47 -4.68
CA ASN A 63 9.54 21.68 -5.77
C ASN A 63 8.51 21.39 -6.86
N CYS A 64 7.24 21.76 -6.72
CA CYS A 64 6.20 21.44 -7.70
C CYS A 64 6.04 22.56 -8.73
N SER A 65 6.37 22.30 -10.00
CA SER A 65 6.21 23.24 -11.12
C SER A 65 4.77 23.35 -11.65
N MET A 66 3.79 22.72 -11.00
CA MET A 66 2.39 22.67 -11.46
C MET A 66 2.21 22.19 -12.91
N CYS A 67 3.04 21.27 -13.40
CA CYS A 67 2.96 20.73 -14.77
C CYS A 67 1.75 19.81 -15.06
N LEU A 68 0.91 19.54 -14.06
CA LEU A 68 -0.35 18.75 -14.11
C LEU A 68 -0.24 17.29 -14.60
N LYS A 69 0.95 16.80 -14.94
CA LYS A 69 1.17 15.39 -15.37
C LYS A 69 0.66 14.34 -14.39
N CYS A 70 0.53 14.70 -13.11
CA CYS A 70 0.03 13.81 -12.07
C CYS A 70 -1.48 13.55 -12.12
N ILE A 71 -2.25 14.43 -12.76
CA ILE A 71 -3.72 14.37 -12.89
C ILE A 71 -4.10 13.74 -14.25
N ASP A 72 -3.28 12.83 -14.77
CA ASP A 72 -3.60 12.12 -16.00
C ASP A 72 -4.78 11.16 -15.79
N ASN A 73 -5.73 11.16 -16.73
CA ASN A 73 -6.90 10.28 -16.70
C ASN A 73 -6.64 8.91 -17.32
N ASN A 74 -5.52 8.74 -18.04
CA ASN A 74 -5.17 7.49 -18.71
C ASN A 74 -4.49 6.48 -17.76
N GLY A 75 -4.27 6.85 -16.50
CA GLY A 75 -3.67 5.99 -15.49
C GLY A 75 -2.17 5.77 -15.66
N GLU A 76 -1.49 6.54 -16.53
CA GLU A 76 -0.05 6.43 -16.72
C GLU A 76 0.69 6.86 -15.46
N PHE A 77 0.28 7.98 -14.87
CA PHE A 77 0.87 8.51 -13.65
C PHE A 77 0.39 7.79 -12.40
N CYS A 78 -0.93 7.66 -12.23
CA CYS A 78 -1.55 6.97 -11.12
C CYS A 78 -2.66 6.06 -11.66
N PRO A 79 -2.52 4.73 -11.61
CA PRO A 79 -3.55 3.82 -12.10
C PRO A 79 -4.93 3.98 -11.45
N ASN A 80 -4.98 4.62 -10.27
CA ASN A 80 -6.19 4.87 -9.49
C ASN A 80 -6.54 6.36 -9.41
N ASN A 81 -5.91 7.21 -10.23
CA ASN A 81 -6.22 8.64 -10.37
C ASN A 81 -6.38 9.38 -9.03
N LEU A 82 -5.43 9.17 -8.11
CA LEU A 82 -5.47 9.73 -6.74
C LEU A 82 -4.94 11.17 -6.63
N PHE A 83 -4.75 11.88 -7.74
CA PHE A 83 -4.24 13.25 -7.75
C PHE A 83 -5.27 14.20 -8.35
N SER A 84 -5.43 15.37 -7.75
CA SER A 84 -6.35 16.41 -8.21
C SER A 84 -5.76 17.80 -7.99
N GLU A 85 -6.26 18.80 -8.72
CA GLU A 85 -5.98 20.21 -8.41
C GLU A 85 -6.92 20.65 -7.27
N GLU A 86 -6.41 21.42 -6.31
CA GLU A 86 -7.17 22.04 -5.24
C GLU A 86 -6.76 23.51 -5.11
N THR A 87 -7.74 24.38 -4.90
CA THR A 87 -7.51 25.78 -4.49
C THR A 87 -7.55 25.84 -2.97
N VAL A 88 -6.49 26.38 -2.37
CA VAL A 88 -6.41 26.59 -0.93
C VAL A 88 -6.39 28.08 -0.64
N GLU A 89 -7.20 28.45 0.35
CA GLU A 89 -7.21 29.78 0.94
C GLU A 89 -6.26 29.80 2.14
N LYS A 90 -5.31 30.72 2.14
CA LYS A 90 -4.40 30.95 3.25
C LYS A 90 -4.06 32.43 3.32
N ASP A 91 -4.19 33.02 4.50
CA ASP A 91 -3.82 34.43 4.74
C ASP A 91 -4.54 35.41 3.77
N ASP A 92 -5.84 35.19 3.52
CA ASP A 92 -6.68 35.92 2.55
C ASP A 92 -6.23 35.81 1.07
N GLU A 93 -5.26 34.94 0.78
CA GLU A 93 -4.80 34.64 -0.57
C GLU A 93 -5.25 33.25 -1.04
N TYR A 94 -5.54 33.15 -2.34
CA TYR A 94 -5.96 31.91 -3.00
C TYR A 94 -4.82 31.40 -3.88
N TYR A 95 -4.35 30.18 -3.62
CA TYR A 95 -3.37 29.51 -4.48
C TYR A 95 -3.83 28.11 -4.87
N LYS A 96 -3.36 27.66 -6.03
CA LYS A 96 -3.60 26.31 -6.55
C LYS A 96 -2.47 25.38 -6.11
N GLN A 97 -2.81 24.14 -5.77
CA GLN A 97 -1.85 23.09 -5.49
C GLN A 97 -2.33 21.74 -6.02
N ILE A 98 -1.40 20.80 -6.16
CA ILE A 98 -1.75 19.39 -6.35
C ILE A 98 -2.08 18.78 -5.00
N LYS A 99 -3.20 18.07 -4.94
CA LYS A 99 -3.69 17.31 -3.81
C LYS A 99 -3.60 15.81 -4.12
N PHE A 100 -3.05 15.05 -3.19
CA PHE A 100 -3.24 13.61 -3.15
C PHE A 100 -4.53 13.30 -2.38
N ASN A 101 -5.42 12.49 -2.96
CA ASN A 101 -6.71 12.15 -2.35
C ASN A 101 -6.53 11.13 -1.22
N PHE A 102 -6.24 11.65 -0.02
CA PHE A 102 -6.02 10.83 1.15
C PHE A 102 -7.27 10.05 1.59
N SER A 103 -8.48 10.56 1.32
CA SER A 103 -9.72 9.84 1.63
C SER A 103 -9.87 8.53 0.87
N GLU A 104 -9.18 8.39 -0.27
CA GLU A 104 -9.17 7.18 -1.09
C GLU A 104 -7.81 6.45 -1.04
N VAL A 105 -7.03 6.68 0.01
CA VAL A 105 -5.69 6.08 0.18
C VAL A 105 -5.73 4.55 0.13
N GLU A 106 -6.86 3.92 0.47
CA GLU A 106 -7.08 2.47 0.32
C GLU A 106 -6.98 1.97 -1.13
N LYS A 107 -7.22 2.84 -2.12
CA LYS A 107 -7.02 2.53 -3.55
C LYS A 107 -5.54 2.64 -3.92
N CYS A 108 -4.70 3.29 -3.12
CA CYS A 108 -3.27 3.42 -3.40
C CYS A 108 -2.59 2.04 -3.28
N GLN A 109 -2.02 1.55 -4.38
CA GLN A 109 -1.31 0.27 -4.41
C GLN A 109 0.14 0.36 -3.91
N GLY A 110 0.60 1.56 -3.52
CA GLY A 110 1.98 1.76 -3.09
C GLY A 110 3.03 1.56 -4.19
N CYS A 111 2.66 1.70 -5.46
CA CYS A 111 3.53 1.36 -6.61
C CYS A 111 4.69 2.33 -6.87
N LEU A 112 4.81 3.44 -6.14
CA LEU A 112 5.84 4.48 -6.26
C LEU A 112 5.95 5.17 -7.63
N ARG A 113 5.05 4.90 -8.58
CA ARG A 113 5.02 5.58 -9.88
C ARG A 113 4.99 7.10 -9.77
N CYS A 114 4.25 7.63 -8.80
CA CYS A 114 4.13 9.07 -8.61
C CYS A 114 5.46 9.74 -8.19
N GLU A 115 6.32 9.05 -7.44
CA GLU A 115 7.67 9.53 -7.13
C GLU A 115 8.55 9.48 -8.40
N LEU A 116 8.54 8.34 -9.10
CA LEU A 116 9.40 8.09 -10.25
C LEU A 116 9.03 8.94 -11.48
N SER A 117 7.75 9.20 -11.70
CA SER A 117 7.23 9.92 -12.86
C SER A 117 7.15 11.44 -12.64
N CYS A 118 7.35 11.93 -11.42
CA CYS A 118 7.33 13.37 -11.15
C CYS A 118 8.62 14.01 -11.69
N PRO A 119 8.57 14.86 -12.73
CA PRO A 119 9.78 15.44 -13.33
C PRO A 119 10.56 16.34 -12.37
N GLU A 120 9.87 16.93 -11.39
CA GLU A 120 10.47 17.81 -10.40
C GLU A 120 10.84 17.10 -9.09
N ASN A 121 10.63 15.79 -9.00
CA ASN A 121 10.82 15.02 -7.78
C ASN A 121 10.04 15.53 -6.55
N ALA A 122 8.94 16.27 -6.77
CA ALA A 122 8.13 16.90 -5.73
C ALA A 122 7.28 15.93 -4.91
N ILE A 123 7.04 14.71 -5.39
CA ILE A 123 6.20 13.71 -4.72
C ILE A 123 7.11 12.71 -3.99
N LYS A 124 7.05 12.69 -2.66
CA LYS A 124 7.86 11.81 -1.82
C LYS A 124 7.00 10.80 -1.08
N PRO A 125 7.34 9.50 -1.09
CA PRO A 125 6.67 8.53 -0.23
C PRO A 125 6.95 8.85 1.24
N VAL A 126 5.92 8.81 2.06
CA VAL A 126 6.04 8.87 3.51
C VAL A 126 5.85 7.46 4.04
N THR A 127 6.88 6.94 4.66
CA THR A 127 6.82 5.68 5.38
C THR A 127 6.66 5.97 6.87
N PHE A 128 5.60 5.46 7.49
CA PHE A 128 5.53 5.42 8.95
C PHE A 128 6.34 4.22 9.44
N LYS A 129 7.47 4.49 10.09
CA LYS A 129 8.17 3.51 10.92
C LYS A 129 7.48 3.51 12.27
N ALA A 130 6.90 2.37 12.65
CA ALA A 130 6.46 2.13 14.03
C ALA A 130 7.69 1.97 14.94
#